data_AF-A0A952CUW8-F1
#
_entry.id   AF-A0A952CUW8-F1
#
_cell.length_a   1.000
_cell.length_b   1.000
_cell.length_c   1.000
_cell.angle_alpha   90.00
_cell.angle_beta   90.00
_cell.angle_gamma   90.00
#
_symmetry.space_group_name_H-M   'P 1'
#
loop_
_entity.id
_entity.type
_entity.pdbx_description
1 polymer ?
#
loop_
_entity_poly.entity_id
_entity_poly.type
_entity_poly.pdbx_seq_one_letter_code
_entity_poly.pdbx_strand_id
1 'polypeptide(L)'
;MKRNRLLRTTLTGLAALTLAVSTAAAALPLGARLELRDDAGNVVGLGQVERDELEFDLLPGQAGFATLTVTAADGSVLTYDVHYSGSGEVMLVVDGAVVSLADFAASNGLALDLDVDDDLDDADADDEADDDADDDADDDVDDADDDDQDDDQDDDEEDDDEDDDEDDDADDADDGDDD
;
A
#
# COMPACT_ATOMS: atom_id res chain seq x y z
N MET A 1 -33.90 -44.42 5.30
CA MET A 1 -33.34 -43.53 6.34
C MET A 1 -32.30 -42.65 5.70
N LYS A 2 -32.52 -41.33 5.71
CA LYS A 2 -31.60 -40.28 5.25
C LYS A 2 -30.30 -40.30 6.08
N ARG A 3 -29.17 -39.97 5.44
CA ARG A 3 -28.19 -39.04 5.99
C ARG A 3 -27.21 -38.55 4.92
N ASN A 4 -27.39 -37.27 4.59
CA ASN A 4 -26.48 -36.39 3.87
C ASN A 4 -25.14 -36.23 4.62
N ARG A 5 -24.08 -36.02 3.84
CA ARG A 5 -22.94 -35.08 4.03
C ARG A 5 -21.98 -35.38 2.87
N LEU A 6 -22.06 -34.69 1.72
CA LEU A 6 -21.49 -33.36 1.47
C LEU A 6 -20.23 -33.11 2.30
N LEU A 7 -19.09 -33.33 1.66
CA LEU A 7 -17.87 -32.55 1.85
C LEU A 7 -17.21 -32.48 0.47
N ARG A 8 -17.54 -31.38 -0.21
CA ARG A 8 -16.69 -30.79 -1.25
C ARG A 8 -15.44 -30.33 -0.53
N THR A 9 -14.27 -30.85 -0.89
CA THR A 9 -13.01 -30.22 -0.50
C THR A 9 -12.32 -29.83 -1.79
N THR A 10 -12.14 -28.53 -1.89
CA THR A 10 -11.69 -27.74 -3.02
C THR A 10 -10.31 -28.16 -3.50
N LEU A 11 -10.19 -28.16 -4.81
CA LEU A 11 -8.98 -28.31 -5.59
C LEU A 11 -8.18 -27.00 -5.43
N THR A 12 -7.00 -27.02 -4.80
CA THR A 12 -6.05 -25.91 -4.93
C THR A 12 -4.86 -26.45 -5.70
N GLY A 13 -4.89 -26.27 -7.02
CA GLY A 13 -3.81 -26.63 -7.91
C GLY A 13 -2.66 -25.68 -7.71
N LEU A 14 -1.53 -26.19 -7.21
CA LEU A 14 -0.27 -25.45 -7.20
C LEU A 14 0.25 -25.42 -8.64
N ALA A 15 -0.02 -24.32 -9.36
CA ALA A 15 0.55 -24.08 -10.67
C ALA A 15 2.01 -23.67 -10.48
N ALA A 16 2.92 -24.64 -10.58
CA ALA A 16 4.35 -24.37 -10.70
C ALA A 16 4.62 -23.80 -12.11
N LEU A 17 4.49 -22.49 -12.26
CA LEU A 17 4.88 -21.79 -13.47
C LEU A 17 6.42 -21.75 -13.52
N THR A 18 7.00 -22.56 -14.39
CA THR A 18 8.43 -22.53 -14.66
C THR A 18 8.70 -21.36 -15.61
N LEU A 19 9.04 -20.20 -15.07
CA LEU A 19 9.50 -19.07 -15.87
C LEU A 19 10.86 -19.41 -16.49
N ALA A 20 10.94 -19.31 -17.82
CA ALA A 20 12.21 -19.28 -18.51
C ALA A 20 12.90 -17.95 -18.18
N VAL A 21 13.97 -18.00 -17.38
CA VAL A 21 14.82 -16.85 -17.10
C VAL A 21 15.56 -16.49 -18.38
N SER A 22 15.01 -15.55 -19.14
CA SER A 22 15.76 -14.90 -20.21
C SER A 22 16.64 -13.84 -19.54
N THR A 23 17.95 -13.98 -19.66
CA THR A 23 18.97 -13.04 -19.16
C THR A 23 18.96 -11.73 -19.96
N ALA A 24 17.82 -11.04 -19.97
CA ALA A 24 17.82 -9.61 -20.20
C ALA A 24 18.35 -8.98 -18.92
N ALA A 25 19.37 -8.13 -19.03
CA ALA A 25 19.74 -7.25 -17.92
C ALA A 25 18.45 -6.59 -17.44
N ALA A 26 18.03 -6.92 -16.22
CA ALA A 26 16.74 -6.53 -15.72
C ALA A 26 16.72 -5.02 -15.56
N ALA A 27 16.20 -4.34 -16.58
CA ALA A 27 15.87 -2.93 -16.48
C ALA A 27 14.63 -2.81 -15.61
N LEU A 28 14.62 -1.86 -14.67
CA LEU A 28 13.41 -1.37 -14.02
C LEU A 28 12.79 -0.30 -14.95
N PRO A 29 11.81 -0.64 -15.82
CA PRO A 29 11.22 0.36 -16.69
C PRO A 29 10.36 1.34 -15.90
N LEU A 30 10.20 2.54 -16.43
CA LEU A 30 9.23 3.52 -15.93
C LEU A 30 7.84 2.88 -15.81
N GLY A 31 7.18 3.10 -14.67
CA GLY A 31 5.87 2.53 -14.36
C GLY A 31 5.93 1.05 -13.98
N ALA A 32 7.11 0.51 -13.64
CA ALA A 32 7.19 -0.81 -13.03
C ALA A 32 6.69 -0.75 -11.58
N ARG A 33 5.90 -1.74 -11.19
CA ARG A 33 5.44 -1.97 -9.81
C ARG A 33 6.24 -3.08 -9.16
N LEU A 34 6.55 -2.90 -7.89
CA LEU A 34 7.32 -3.81 -7.07
C LEU A 34 6.44 -4.27 -5.91
N GLU A 35 6.41 -5.58 -5.66
CA GLU A 35 5.66 -6.17 -4.55
C GLU A 35 6.55 -7.17 -3.84
N LEU A 36 6.82 -6.93 -2.56
CA LEU A 36 7.61 -7.80 -1.71
C LEU A 36 6.67 -8.65 -0.84
N ARG A 37 6.74 -9.98 -1.02
CA ARG A 37 5.96 -10.93 -0.22
C ARG A 37 6.85 -11.79 0.66
N ASP A 38 6.47 -11.93 1.93
CA ASP A 38 7.14 -12.84 2.86
C ASP A 38 6.93 -14.32 2.49
N ASP A 39 7.62 -15.22 3.18
CA ASP A 39 7.47 -16.67 3.00
C ASP A 39 6.05 -17.21 3.28
N ALA A 40 5.22 -16.44 3.99
CA ALA A 40 3.81 -16.78 4.25
C ALA A 40 2.86 -16.25 3.16
N GLY A 41 3.37 -15.45 2.22
CA GLY A 41 2.63 -14.85 1.11
C GLY A 41 2.01 -13.49 1.42
N ASN A 42 2.28 -12.91 2.58
CA ASN A 42 1.81 -11.57 2.96
C ASN A 42 2.63 -10.50 2.23
N VAL A 43 1.98 -9.45 1.76
CA VAL A 43 2.69 -8.27 1.25
C VAL A 43 3.29 -7.53 2.44
N VAL A 44 4.59 -7.27 2.36
CA VAL A 44 5.38 -6.60 3.40
C VAL A 44 6.14 -5.39 2.87
N GLY A 45 6.11 -5.16 1.57
CA GLY A 45 6.55 -3.92 0.95
C GLY A 45 5.97 -3.75 -0.44
N LEU A 46 5.78 -2.51 -0.84
CA LEU A 46 5.31 -2.09 -2.15
C LEU A 46 6.27 -1.05 -2.70
N GLY A 47 6.30 -0.90 -4.01
CA GLY A 47 7.05 0.18 -4.61
C GLY A 47 6.72 0.39 -6.06
N GLN A 48 7.17 1.52 -6.59
CA GLN A 48 6.90 1.91 -7.95
C GLN A 48 8.04 2.72 -8.53
N VAL A 49 8.24 2.57 -9.84
CA VAL A 49 9.25 3.34 -10.57
C VAL A 49 8.59 4.56 -11.18
N GLU A 50 8.86 5.72 -10.60
CA GLU A 50 8.39 7.03 -11.05
C GLU A 50 9.55 7.85 -11.61
N ARG A 51 9.46 8.27 -12.87
CA ARG A 51 10.47 9.07 -13.58
C ARG A 51 11.89 8.49 -13.48
N ASP A 52 12.68 8.98 -12.52
CA ASP A 52 14.07 8.66 -12.21
C ASP A 52 14.26 8.17 -10.77
N GLU A 53 13.19 7.74 -10.12
CA GLU A 53 13.14 7.29 -8.73
C GLU A 53 12.42 5.95 -8.63
N LEU A 54 12.86 5.13 -7.69
CA LEU A 54 12.15 3.97 -7.17
C LEU A 54 11.66 4.35 -5.78
N GLU A 55 10.36 4.54 -5.63
CA GLU A 55 9.70 4.65 -4.34
C GLU A 55 9.43 3.24 -3.82
N PHE A 56 9.72 3.00 -2.54
CA PHE A 56 9.55 1.67 -1.95
C PHE A 56 9.25 1.73 -0.46
N ASP A 57 8.05 1.32 -0.08
CA ASP A 57 7.58 1.26 1.30
C ASP A 57 7.74 -0.14 1.86
N LEU A 58 8.14 -0.23 3.12
CA LEU A 58 8.34 -1.50 3.82
C LEU A 58 7.70 -1.48 5.20
N LEU A 59 6.91 -2.50 5.52
CA LEU A 59 6.28 -2.60 6.85
C LEU A 59 7.33 -2.74 7.98
N PRO A 60 7.17 -2.01 9.09
CA PRO A 60 8.12 -2.01 10.20
C PRO A 60 8.15 -3.34 10.95
N GLY A 61 9.29 -3.61 11.59
CA GLY A 61 9.41 -4.65 12.61
C GLY A 61 9.44 -6.09 12.08
N GLN A 62 9.44 -6.28 10.76
CA GLN A 62 9.54 -7.58 10.12
C GLN A 62 10.91 -7.79 9.48
N ALA A 63 11.36 -9.04 9.43
CA ALA A 63 12.62 -9.40 8.78
C ALA A 63 12.58 -10.87 8.36
N GLY A 64 13.24 -11.20 7.26
CA GLY A 64 13.32 -12.57 6.81
C GLY A 64 13.64 -12.72 5.33
N PHE A 65 13.28 -13.88 4.80
CA PHE A 65 13.31 -14.16 3.38
C PHE A 65 11.96 -13.84 2.75
N ALA A 66 12.02 -13.33 1.54
CA ALA A 66 10.87 -12.85 0.79
C ALA A 66 11.10 -13.04 -0.71
N THR A 67 10.04 -12.90 -1.49
CA THR A 67 10.09 -12.81 -2.94
C THR A 67 9.68 -11.40 -3.35
N LEU A 68 10.56 -10.72 -4.09
CA LEU A 68 10.22 -9.46 -4.74
C LEU A 68 9.74 -9.74 -6.16
N THR A 69 8.52 -9.33 -6.46
CA THR A 69 7.93 -9.39 -7.80
C THR A 69 7.97 -8.02 -8.42
N VAL A 70 8.55 -7.90 -9.61
CA VAL A 70 8.56 -6.68 -10.41
C VAL A 70 7.67 -6.89 -11.62
N THR A 71 6.63 -6.09 -11.75
CA THR A 71 5.71 -6.09 -12.88
C THR A 71 5.92 -4.82 -13.69
N ALA A 72 6.42 -4.96 -14.91
CA ALA A 72 6.59 -3.83 -15.82
C ALA A 72 5.24 -3.38 -16.41
N ALA A 73 5.19 -2.16 -16.93
CA ALA A 73 4.00 -1.60 -17.59
C ALA A 73 3.52 -2.41 -18.82
N ASP A 74 4.40 -3.22 -19.44
CA ASP A 74 4.04 -4.13 -20.53
C ASP A 74 3.48 -5.49 -20.05
N GLY A 75 3.36 -5.67 -18.73
CA GLY A 75 2.89 -6.89 -18.08
C GLY A 75 3.96 -7.97 -17.92
N SER A 76 5.22 -7.71 -18.29
CA SER A 76 6.31 -8.65 -18.01
C SER A 76 6.61 -8.70 -16.51
N VAL A 77 6.94 -9.90 -16.02
CA VAL A 77 7.16 -10.16 -14.59
C VAL A 77 8.56 -10.72 -14.37
N LEU A 78 9.27 -10.14 -13.41
CA LEU A 78 10.55 -10.62 -12.89
C LEU A 78 10.41 -10.90 -11.39
N THR A 79 11.12 -11.91 -10.90
CA THR A 79 11.09 -12.29 -9.48
C THR A 79 12.49 -12.45 -8.93
N TYR A 80 12.73 -11.94 -7.73
CA TYR A 80 14.00 -12.02 -7.02
C TYR A 80 13.81 -12.63 -5.64
N ASP A 81 14.77 -13.47 -5.24
CA ASP A 81 14.89 -13.86 -3.84
C ASP A 81 15.44 -12.66 -3.07
N VAL A 82 14.78 -12.32 -1.95
CA VAL A 82 15.12 -11.16 -1.13
C VAL A 82 15.33 -11.57 0.31
N HIS A 83 16.29 -10.92 0.95
CA HIS A 83 16.40 -10.86 2.40
C HIS A 83 16.19 -9.41 2.84
N TYR A 84 15.27 -9.19 3.78
CA TYR A 84 14.95 -7.86 4.28
C TYR A 84 15.05 -7.78 5.81
N SER A 85 15.29 -6.59 6.34
CA SER A 85 15.39 -6.32 7.77
C SER A 85 14.36 -5.30 8.24
N GLY A 86 14.01 -5.35 9.53
CA GLY A 86 13.05 -4.42 10.13
C GLY A 86 13.57 -3.00 10.29
N SER A 87 14.79 -2.70 9.80
CA SER A 87 15.35 -1.36 9.73
C SER A 87 15.38 -0.81 8.29
N GLY A 88 14.66 -1.43 7.35
CA GLY A 88 14.59 -0.96 5.96
C GLY A 88 15.70 -1.47 5.03
N GLU A 89 16.54 -2.42 5.48
CA GLU A 89 17.55 -2.99 4.57
C GLU A 89 16.88 -4.06 3.69
N VAL A 90 17.00 -3.93 2.37
CA VAL A 90 16.47 -4.89 1.39
C VAL A 90 17.62 -5.36 0.49
N MET A 91 17.89 -6.67 0.50
CA MET A 91 18.99 -7.32 -0.22
C MET A 91 18.44 -8.33 -1.22
N LEU A 92 18.74 -8.16 -2.51
CA LEU A 92 18.26 -9.00 -3.60
C LEU A 92 19.36 -9.99 -4.04
N VAL A 93 18.95 -11.18 -4.45
CA VAL A 93 19.81 -12.13 -5.17
C VAL A 93 19.61 -11.96 -6.67
N VAL A 94 20.57 -11.33 -7.34
CA VAL A 94 20.55 -11.08 -8.79
C VAL A 94 21.72 -11.82 -9.42
N ASP A 95 21.44 -12.74 -10.35
CA ASP A 95 22.44 -13.58 -11.03
C ASP A 95 23.44 -14.29 -10.08
N GLY A 96 22.97 -14.63 -8.88
CA GLY A 96 23.79 -15.29 -7.84
C GLY A 96 24.69 -14.35 -7.03
N ALA A 97 24.62 -13.03 -7.28
CA ALA A 97 25.21 -12.01 -6.43
C ALA A 97 24.15 -11.41 -5.49
N VAL A 98 24.58 -10.99 -4.30
CA VAL A 98 23.72 -10.28 -3.35
C VAL A 98 23.99 -8.78 -3.52
N VAL A 99 22.94 -8.01 -3.81
CA VAL A 99 22.99 -6.56 -4.02
C VAL A 99 21.94 -5.87 -3.15
N SER A 100 22.20 -4.66 -2.68
CA SER A 100 21.18 -3.88 -1.98
C SER A 100 20.13 -3.37 -2.98
N LEU A 101 18.91 -3.09 -2.51
CA LEU A 101 17.88 -2.45 -3.34
C LEU A 101 18.35 -1.09 -3.85
N ALA A 102 19.10 -0.34 -3.03
CA ALA A 102 19.71 0.93 -3.42
C ALA A 102 20.70 0.77 -4.60
N ASP A 103 21.60 -0.22 -4.52
CA ASP A 103 22.54 -0.50 -5.61
C ASP A 103 21.82 -1.01 -6.87
N PHE A 104 20.75 -1.80 -6.68
CA PHE A 104 19.93 -2.29 -7.78
C PHE A 104 19.21 -1.13 -8.49
N ALA A 105 18.57 -0.22 -7.76
CA ALA A 105 17.96 1.00 -8.29
C ALA A 105 19.01 1.88 -9.01
N ALA A 106 20.15 2.15 -8.35
CA ALA A 106 21.23 2.95 -8.93
C ALA A 106 21.81 2.33 -10.21
N SER A 107 21.92 1.00 -10.28
CA SER A 107 22.37 0.30 -11.50
C SER A 107 21.39 0.44 -12.67
N ASN A 108 20.13 0.74 -12.38
CA ASN A 108 19.07 1.08 -13.33
C ASN A 108 18.96 2.58 -13.62
N GLY A 109 19.80 3.41 -12.99
CA GLY A 109 19.77 4.86 -13.14
C GLY A 109 18.66 5.54 -12.33
N LEU A 110 18.19 4.88 -11.27
CA LEU A 110 17.14 5.39 -10.37
C LEU A 110 17.74 5.81 -9.03
N ALA A 111 17.21 6.88 -8.44
CA ALA A 111 17.31 7.11 -7.00
C ALA A 111 16.41 6.11 -6.26
N LEU A 112 16.76 5.76 -5.02
CA LEU A 112 15.88 4.98 -4.15
C LEU A 112 15.33 5.94 -3.10
N ASP A 113 14.00 6.05 -3.04
CA ASP A 113 13.28 6.53 -1.88
C ASP A 113 12.73 5.30 -1.16
N LEU A 114 13.17 5.07 0.09
CA LEU A 114 12.76 3.91 0.87
C LEU A 114 12.25 4.37 2.22
N ASP A 115 10.98 4.11 2.44
CA ASP A 115 10.29 4.43 3.66
C ASP A 115 9.88 3.17 4.42
N VAL A 116 9.81 3.30 5.74
CA VAL A 116 9.43 2.21 6.64
C VAL A 116 8.21 2.66 7.42
N ASP A 117 7.04 2.39 6.83
CA ASP A 117 5.75 2.93 7.28
C ASP A 117 4.79 1.83 7.72
N ASP A 118 3.88 2.17 8.64
CA ASP A 118 2.93 1.24 9.23
C ASP A 118 1.77 0.88 8.31
N ASP A 119 1.60 1.65 7.24
CA ASP A 119 0.77 1.36 6.07
C ASP A 119 1.64 1.15 4.81
N LEU A 120 1.04 0.45 3.85
CA LEU A 120 1.59 0.36 2.49
C LEU A 120 0.58 1.08 1.61
N ASP A 121 0.93 2.27 1.14
CA ASP A 121 0.10 3.01 0.20
C ASP A 121 0.23 2.36 -1.17
N ASP A 122 -0.74 1.52 -1.52
CA ASP A 122 -0.86 1.04 -2.89
C ASP A 122 -1.31 2.24 -3.74
N ALA A 123 -0.35 2.90 -4.39
CA ALA A 123 -0.59 4.04 -5.28
C ALA A 123 -1.58 3.71 -6.43
N ASP A 124 -1.96 2.44 -6.57
CA ASP A 124 -2.90 1.92 -7.55
C ASP A 124 -4.16 1.28 -6.94
N ALA A 125 -4.55 1.64 -5.72
CA ALA A 125 -5.88 1.35 -5.18
C ALA A 125 -7.02 2.16 -5.86
N ASP A 126 -6.83 2.61 -7.10
CA ASP A 126 -7.89 3.13 -7.96
C ASP A 126 -8.47 1.99 -8.81
N ASP A 127 -9.80 1.89 -8.76
CA ASP A 127 -10.71 1.03 -9.53
C ASP A 127 -10.86 -0.43 -9.06
N GLU A 128 -11.85 -0.60 -8.16
CA GLU A 128 -13.04 -1.46 -8.32
C GLU A 128 -13.52 -1.89 -6.91
N ALA A 129 -13.83 -0.93 -6.03
CA ALA A 129 -14.60 -1.18 -4.82
C ALA A 129 -15.98 -0.52 -4.97
N ASP A 130 -16.85 -1.26 -5.65
CA ASP A 130 -18.31 -1.23 -5.58
C ASP A 130 -18.96 0.17 -5.45
N ASP A 131 -19.21 0.77 -6.62
CA ASP A 131 -20.52 1.39 -6.88
C ASP A 131 -21.62 0.31 -6.80
N ASP A 132 -21.82 -0.30 -5.63
CA ASP A 132 -23.12 -0.87 -5.30
C ASP A 132 -24.03 0.35 -5.01
N ALA A 133 -24.56 0.85 -6.11
CA ALA A 133 -25.74 1.67 -6.15
C ALA A 133 -26.82 1.01 -5.29
N ASP A 134 -27.02 1.52 -4.08
CA ASP A 134 -28.32 1.47 -3.41
C ASP A 134 -29.27 2.40 -4.20
N ASP A 135 -29.60 1.97 -5.42
CA ASP A 135 -30.86 2.21 -6.09
C ASP A 135 -31.95 1.44 -5.31
N ASP A 136 -32.16 1.80 -4.04
CA ASP A 136 -33.39 1.43 -3.35
C ASP A 136 -34.49 2.37 -3.86
N ALA A 137 -35.11 1.84 -4.91
CA ALA A 137 -36.21 2.36 -5.67
C ALA A 137 -37.21 3.17 -4.85
N ASP A 138 -37.58 4.30 -5.44
CA ASP A 138 -38.87 4.99 -5.29
C ASP A 138 -40.04 3.99 -5.34
N ASP A 139 -40.41 3.42 -4.19
CA ASP A 139 -41.77 2.93 -3.94
C ASP A 139 -42.57 4.06 -3.30
N ASP A 140 -42.82 5.09 -4.11
CA ASP A 140 -43.93 6.03 -3.89
C ASP A 140 -45.27 5.27 -3.96
N VAL A 141 -46.23 5.77 -3.17
CA VAL A 141 -47.70 5.59 -3.20
C VAL A 141 -48.28 4.21 -2.79
N ASP A 142 -49.21 4.06 -1.83
CA ASP A 142 -50.24 4.94 -1.27
C ASP A 142 -50.75 4.43 0.11
N ASP A 143 -51.20 5.39 0.93
CA ASP A 143 -52.33 5.35 1.88
C ASP A 143 -52.30 4.46 3.16
N ALA A 144 -52.16 5.10 4.34
CA ALA A 144 -53.31 5.40 5.22
C ALA A 144 -52.89 6.00 6.58
N ASP A 145 -53.47 7.16 6.88
CA ASP A 145 -53.87 7.76 8.16
C ASP A 145 -53.50 7.04 9.48
N ASP A 146 -52.90 7.81 10.40
CA ASP A 146 -53.31 8.01 11.81
C ASP A 146 -52.12 8.67 12.54
N ASP A 147 -52.13 9.98 12.71
CA ASP A 147 -52.72 10.72 13.85
C ASP A 147 -51.64 11.10 14.90
N ASP A 148 -51.43 12.41 14.98
CA ASP A 148 -51.19 13.20 16.19
C ASP A 148 -50.08 12.78 17.19
N GLN A 149 -48.95 13.49 17.12
CA GLN A 149 -48.43 14.19 18.29
C GLN A 149 -47.41 15.28 17.93
N ASP A 150 -47.93 16.50 17.82
CA ASP A 150 -47.26 17.70 18.29
C ASP A 150 -46.83 17.51 19.75
N ASP A 151 -45.60 17.89 20.09
CA ASP A 151 -45.26 18.58 21.34
C ASP A 151 -43.75 18.95 21.31
N ASP A 152 -43.49 20.09 20.72
CA ASP A 152 -42.66 21.19 21.26
C ASP A 152 -41.72 20.84 22.44
N GLN A 153 -40.42 20.97 22.18
CA GLN A 153 -39.52 21.51 23.19
C GLN A 153 -38.38 22.26 22.50
N ASP A 154 -38.65 23.55 22.34
CA ASP A 154 -37.66 24.61 22.23
C ASP A 154 -36.73 24.63 23.46
N ASP A 155 -35.62 25.34 23.27
CA ASP A 155 -34.96 26.24 24.24
C ASP A 155 -33.51 25.91 24.66
N ASP A 156 -32.66 26.85 24.23
CA ASP A 156 -31.49 27.46 24.90
C ASP A 156 -30.11 26.81 24.65
N GLU A 157 -29.27 27.38 23.79
CA GLU A 157 -28.44 28.61 23.95
C GLU A 157 -27.20 28.43 24.86
N GLU A 158 -26.19 29.25 24.56
CA GLU A 158 -24.88 29.45 25.21
C GLU A 158 -23.70 28.80 24.44
N ASP A 159 -23.06 29.54 23.52
CA ASP A 159 -22.02 30.58 23.77
C ASP A 159 -20.86 30.01 24.59
N ASP A 160 -19.66 29.93 23.98
CA ASP A 160 -18.52 30.71 24.47
C ASP A 160 -17.32 30.58 23.54
N ASP A 161 -16.90 31.77 23.10
CA ASP A 161 -15.66 32.09 22.42
C ASP A 161 -14.46 31.88 23.37
N GLU A 162 -13.39 31.23 22.90
CA GLU A 162 -12.04 31.48 23.44
C GLU A 162 -11.06 31.64 22.27
N ASP A 163 -10.93 32.89 21.85
CA ASP A 163 -9.66 33.45 21.38
C ASP A 163 -8.61 33.28 22.48
N ASP A 164 -7.41 32.81 22.14
CA ASP A 164 -6.19 33.27 22.82
C ASP A 164 -5.00 33.21 21.84
N ASP A 165 -4.65 34.40 21.39
CA ASP A 165 -3.37 34.77 20.80
C ASP A 165 -2.24 34.58 21.82
N GLU A 166 -1.16 33.88 21.47
CA GLU A 166 0.17 34.24 22.00
C GLU A 166 1.23 34.11 20.90
N ASP A 167 1.59 35.28 20.37
CA ASP A 167 2.90 35.59 19.81
C ASP A 167 4.01 35.14 20.77
N ASP A 168 5.05 34.48 20.26
CA ASP A 168 6.39 34.62 20.85
C ASP A 168 7.43 34.62 19.74
N ASP A 169 7.70 35.85 19.28
CA ASP A 169 8.95 36.25 18.65
C ASP A 169 10.12 35.92 19.58
N ALA A 170 11.04 35.08 19.11
CA ALA A 170 12.40 35.04 19.63
C ALA A 170 13.40 34.95 18.47
N ASP A 171 13.75 36.13 17.98
CA ASP A 171 15.08 36.42 17.46
C ASP A 171 16.15 35.86 18.41
N ASP A 172 17.07 35.05 17.89
CA ASP A 172 18.47 35.17 18.31
C ASP A 172 19.40 34.81 17.14
N ALA A 173 20.03 35.87 16.63
CA ALA A 173 21.20 35.80 15.80
C ALA A 173 22.40 35.38 16.65
N ASP A 174 23.25 34.48 16.14
CA ASP A 174 24.67 34.47 16.51
C ASP A 174 25.51 33.75 15.44
N ASP A 175 25.94 34.54 14.46
CA ASP A 175 27.33 34.75 14.05
C ASP A 175 28.34 33.64 14.44
N GLY A 176 28.79 32.88 13.44
CA GLY A 176 29.86 31.90 13.59
C GLY A 176 30.69 31.73 12.33
N ASP A 177 31.30 32.82 11.87
CA ASP A 177 32.53 32.78 11.08
C ASP A 177 33.60 32.01 11.86
N ASP A 178 34.18 30.96 11.27
CA ASP A 178 35.52 30.48 11.62
C ASP A 178 36.16 29.78 10.40
N ASP A 179 37.01 30.56 9.73
CA ASP A 179 38.20 30.26 8.91
C ASP A 179 38.40 28.87 8.24
#